data_AF-A0A1D1YTF2-F1
#
_entry.id   AF-A0A1D1YTF2-F1
#
_cell.length_a   1.000
_cell.length_b   1.000
_cell.length_c   1.000
_cell.angle_alpha   90.00
_cell.angle_beta   90.00
_cell.angle_gamma   90.00
#
_symmetry.space_group_name_H-M   'P 1'
#
loop_
_entity.id
_entity.type
_entity.pdbx_description
1 polymer ?
#
loop_
_entity_poly.entity_id
_entity_poly.type
_entity_poly.pdbx_seq_one_letter_code
_entity_poly.pdbx_strand_id
1 'polypeptide(L)'
;FESVSRDFHHIGEERIEPMAPPKRGKKNDGAPPPATATKFPGCLRLVPPSTVAITIHAKPGSKIATITDYGDEALGVQIDAPARDGEANAALLDYISSILGVKRRQVSIGSGSKSREKVVLVEDVSLQNVFDALDKVCKCQ
;
A
#
# COMPACT_ATOMS: atom_id res chain seq x y z
N PHE A 1 -28.18 26.75 -51.23
CA PHE A 1 -26.79 26.49 -50.82
C PHE A 1 -26.83 26.23 -49.33
N GLU A 2 -26.33 25.06 -48.92
CA GLU A 2 -26.33 24.46 -47.57
C GLU A 2 -27.63 24.52 -46.75
N SER A 3 -28.36 23.41 -46.67
CA SER A 3 -28.15 22.29 -45.72
C SER A 3 -28.85 22.53 -44.38
N VAL A 4 -29.97 21.81 -44.30
CA VAL A 4 -30.76 21.47 -43.12
C VAL A 4 -29.99 20.45 -42.26
N SER A 5 -30.37 20.40 -40.97
CA SER A 5 -30.16 19.32 -39.98
C SER A 5 -28.88 19.29 -39.15
N ARG A 6 -29.00 19.50 -37.83
CA ARG A 6 -29.24 18.46 -36.81
C ARG A 6 -29.40 19.13 -35.44
N ASP A 7 -30.57 18.98 -34.80
CA ASP A 7 -30.81 18.05 -33.66
C ASP A 7 -30.20 18.57 -32.34
N PHE A 8 -30.75 18.40 -31.14
CA PHE A 8 -32.07 18.14 -30.52
C PHE A 8 -31.73 18.15 -29.00
N HIS A 9 -32.73 18.27 -28.13
CA HIS A 9 -32.68 18.32 -26.64
C HIS A 9 -32.32 19.70 -26.06
N HIS A 10 -33.25 20.51 -25.57
CA HIS A 10 -34.37 20.27 -24.65
C HIS A 10 -33.94 19.79 -23.25
N ILE A 11 -34.51 20.50 -22.28
CA ILE A 11 -34.74 20.24 -20.84
C ILE A 11 -33.56 20.23 -19.87
N GLY A 12 -33.70 21.11 -18.89
CA GLY A 12 -32.79 21.30 -17.78
C GLY A 12 -33.04 20.33 -16.63
N GLU A 13 -32.12 20.37 -15.69
CA GLU A 13 -32.25 19.73 -14.39
C GLU A 13 -31.75 20.73 -13.34
N GLU A 14 -32.72 21.26 -12.60
CA GLU A 14 -32.54 21.82 -11.26
C GLU A 14 -32.19 20.66 -10.31
N ARG A 15 -31.59 20.97 -9.15
CA ARG A 15 -31.54 20.16 -7.89
C ARG A 15 -30.33 19.18 -7.80
N ILE A 16 -29.53 19.06 -6.72
CA ILE A 16 -29.57 19.46 -5.29
C ILE A 16 -28.12 19.37 -4.77
N GLU A 17 -27.63 20.34 -4.00
CA GLU A 17 -26.54 20.10 -3.05
C GLU A 17 -27.13 19.58 -1.73
N PRO A 18 -26.64 18.44 -1.20
CA PRO A 18 -25.99 18.58 0.10
C PRO A 18 -24.81 17.62 0.35
N MET A 19 -23.77 18.19 0.96
CA MET A 19 -23.09 17.67 2.15
C MET A 19 -22.58 16.21 2.15
N ALA A 20 -21.29 16.03 1.88
CA ALA A 20 -20.41 15.25 2.76
C ALA A 20 -18.96 15.67 2.52
N PRO A 21 -18.18 16.02 3.55
CA PRO A 21 -16.78 16.36 3.36
C PRO A 21 -16.04 15.09 2.92
N PRO A 22 -15.22 15.09 1.85
CA PRO A 22 -14.13 14.14 1.83
C PRO A 22 -13.24 14.58 2.97
N LYS A 23 -13.41 13.90 4.12
CA LYS A 23 -12.50 13.96 5.25
C LYS A 23 -11.11 13.86 4.65
N ARG A 24 -10.45 15.01 4.72
CA ARG A 24 -9.07 15.29 4.34
C ARG A 24 -8.23 14.13 4.87
N GLY A 25 -8.05 13.11 4.03
CA GLY A 25 -7.09 12.04 4.20
C GLY A 25 -5.74 12.70 4.00
N LYS A 26 -5.29 13.31 5.09
CA LYS A 26 -4.09 14.08 5.29
C LYS A 26 -3.00 13.59 4.34
N LYS A 27 -2.73 14.42 3.31
CA LYS A 27 -1.39 14.53 2.75
C LYS A 27 -0.42 14.48 3.92
N ASN A 28 0.42 13.47 3.93
CA ASN A 28 1.76 13.63 4.44
C ASN A 28 2.67 13.32 3.25
N ASP A 29 2.73 14.28 2.32
CA ASP A 29 4.03 14.68 1.78
C ASP A 29 4.90 14.93 3.01
N GLY A 30 5.79 13.99 3.31
CA GLY A 30 6.44 13.89 4.61
C GLY A 30 7.85 13.33 4.51
N ALA A 31 8.68 13.88 3.63
CA ALA A 31 10.02 14.24 4.10
C ALA A 31 9.83 15.47 5.01
N PRO A 32 10.59 15.72 6.12
CA PRO A 32 11.92 15.20 6.52
C PRO A 32 12.06 15.07 8.09
N PRO A 33 13.22 15.20 8.81
CA PRO A 33 14.63 14.71 8.76
C PRO A 33 15.01 14.00 10.12
N PRO A 34 16.29 13.91 10.60
CA PRO A 34 17.58 13.62 10.00
C PRO A 34 18.13 12.24 10.41
N ALA A 35 19.20 11.83 9.75
CA ALA A 35 20.15 10.80 10.17
C ALA A 35 20.29 10.68 11.70
N THR A 36 19.65 9.69 12.29
CA THR A 36 20.01 9.19 13.61
C THR A 36 20.22 7.70 13.44
N ALA A 37 21.48 7.33 13.19
CA ALA A 37 22.04 5.98 13.15
C ALA A 37 21.03 4.86 13.40
N THR A 38 20.19 4.55 12.41
CA THR A 38 19.09 3.62 12.61
C THR A 38 19.51 2.30 12.00
N LYS A 39 19.55 1.27 12.85
CA LYS A 39 19.90 -0.11 12.47
C LYS A 39 18.93 -0.73 11.47
N PHE A 40 17.92 0.00 11.01
CA PHE A 40 16.77 -0.45 10.25
C PHE A 40 16.48 0.52 9.09
N PRO A 41 16.04 0.02 7.92
CA PRO A 41 15.76 0.85 6.75
C PRO A 41 14.55 1.76 6.97
N GLY A 42 14.53 2.90 6.28
CA GLY A 42 13.43 3.89 6.37
C GLY A 42 12.03 3.37 5.97
N CYS A 43 11.96 2.23 5.28
CA CYS A 43 10.71 1.58 4.89
C CYS A 43 10.01 0.88 6.08
N LEU A 44 10.74 0.63 7.18
CA LEU A 44 10.22 0.04 8.41
C LEU A 44 10.05 1.12 9.48
N ARG A 45 8.82 1.33 9.91
CA ARG A 45 8.47 2.33 10.91
C ARG A 45 7.76 1.68 12.09
N LEU A 46 8.34 1.81 13.28
CA LEU A 46 7.65 1.42 14.51
C LEU A 46 6.50 2.40 14.81
N VAL A 47 5.32 1.84 15.04
CA VAL A 47 4.11 2.52 15.52
C VAL A 47 3.79 1.98 16.91
N PRO A 48 4.08 2.74 17.98
CA PRO A 48 3.77 2.29 19.35
C PRO A 48 2.26 2.10 19.54
N PRO A 49 1.82 1.14 20.38
CA PRO A 49 2.62 0.43 21.39
C PRO A 49 3.40 -0.81 20.90
N SER A 50 2.95 -1.50 19.86
CA SER A 50 3.58 -2.75 19.38
C SER A 50 3.23 -3.08 17.92
N THR A 51 3.11 -2.05 17.08
CA THR A 51 2.77 -2.20 15.65
C THR A 51 3.95 -1.75 14.80
N VAL A 52 4.20 -2.42 13.67
CA VAL A 52 5.23 -2.01 12.70
C VAL A 52 4.55 -1.70 11.38
N ALA A 53 4.77 -0.51 10.86
CA ALA A 53 4.37 -0.09 9.53
C ALA A 53 5.49 -0.37 8.54
N ILE A 54 5.15 -1.05 7.45
CA ILE A 54 6.04 -1.47 6.39
C ILE A 54 5.57 -0.81 5.11
N THR A 55 6.39 0.07 4.54
CA THR A 55 6.12 0.65 3.22
C THR A 55 6.52 -0.35 2.15
N ILE A 56 5.56 -0.75 1.33
CA ILE A 56 5.69 -1.77 0.29
C ILE A 56 5.27 -1.18 -1.05
N HIS A 57 6.13 -1.31 -2.04
CA HIS A 57 5.79 -1.08 -3.43
C HIS A 57 5.36 -2.39 -4.08
N ALA A 58 4.04 -2.59 -4.17
CA ALA A 58 3.46 -3.77 -4.78
C ALA A 58 3.42 -3.65 -6.31
N LYS A 59 4.01 -4.62 -7.01
CA LYS A 59 3.92 -4.79 -8.46
C LYS A 59 2.98 -5.96 -8.80
N PRO A 60 1.66 -5.70 -8.97
CA PRO A 60 0.68 -6.74 -9.28
C PRO A 60 0.86 -7.26 -10.72
N GLY A 61 0.33 -8.45 -10.99
CA GLY A 61 0.44 -9.11 -12.30
C GLY A 61 1.80 -9.78 -12.56
N SER A 62 2.53 -10.10 -11.49
CA SER A 62 3.73 -10.94 -11.60
C SER A 62 3.32 -12.40 -11.69
N LYS A 63 4.21 -13.29 -12.18
CA LYS A 63 3.94 -14.74 -12.22
C LYS A 63 4.19 -15.44 -10.87
N ILE A 64 4.88 -14.77 -9.95
CA ILE A 64 5.33 -15.30 -8.66
C ILE A 64 5.29 -14.14 -7.66
N ALA A 65 4.87 -14.41 -6.42
CA ALA A 65 4.96 -13.46 -5.33
C ALA A 65 6.36 -13.50 -4.70
N THR A 66 7.13 -12.42 -4.82
CA THR A 66 8.51 -12.36 -4.30
C THR A 66 8.93 -10.96 -3.89
N ILE A 67 9.81 -10.84 -2.90
CA ILE A 67 10.50 -9.58 -2.58
C ILE A 67 11.58 -9.36 -3.65
N THR A 68 11.48 -8.28 -4.42
CA THR A 68 12.46 -7.93 -5.45
C THR A 68 13.45 -6.87 -5.02
N ASP A 69 13.08 -6.06 -4.04
CA ASP A 69 13.88 -4.91 -3.63
C ASP A 69 13.71 -4.63 -2.13
N TYR A 70 14.83 -4.37 -1.46
CA TYR A 70 14.88 -4.00 -0.05
C TYR A 70 15.57 -2.65 0.07
N GLY A 71 14.79 -1.58 -0.05
CA GLY A 71 15.28 -0.21 0.00
C GLY A 71 14.91 0.53 1.28
N ASP A 72 15.59 1.65 1.53
CA ASP A 72 15.28 2.59 2.60
C ASP A 72 13.96 3.34 2.37
N GLU A 73 13.51 3.51 1.14
CA GLU A 73 12.26 4.22 0.84
C GLU A 73 11.04 3.30 0.89
N ALA A 74 11.12 2.12 0.27
CA ALA A 74 10.04 1.13 0.24
C ALA A 74 10.59 -0.27 -0.06
N LEU A 75 9.83 -1.30 0.32
CA LEU A 75 10.09 -2.69 -0.05
C LEU A 75 9.41 -3.04 -1.38
N GLY A 76 10.18 -3.39 -2.39
CA GLY A 76 9.64 -3.87 -3.66
C GLY A 76 9.15 -5.30 -3.53
N VAL A 77 7.85 -5.51 -3.73
CA VAL A 77 7.23 -6.84 -3.69
C VAL A 77 6.44 -7.08 -4.97
N GLN A 78 6.76 -8.16 -5.66
CA GLN A 78 5.95 -8.71 -6.73
C GLN A 78 4.82 -9.55 -6.16
N ILE A 79 3.63 -9.43 -6.74
CA ILE A 79 2.45 -10.17 -6.32
C ILE A 79 1.93 -10.98 -7.50
N ASP A 80 1.77 -12.29 -7.28
CA ASP A 80 1.12 -13.23 -8.18
C ASP A 80 -0.41 -13.15 -8.06
N ALA A 81 -0.93 -11.95 -8.26
CA ALA A 81 -2.36 -11.71 -8.31
C ALA A 81 -2.63 -10.58 -9.30
N PRO A 82 -3.76 -10.62 -10.02
CA PRO A 82 -4.12 -9.56 -10.94
C PRO A 82 -4.38 -8.24 -10.18
N ALA A 83 -4.25 -7.12 -10.90
CA ALA A 83 -4.55 -5.78 -10.38
C ALA A 83 -6.06 -5.53 -10.20
N ARG A 84 -6.81 -6.52 -9.72
CA ARG A 84 -8.21 -6.37 -9.30
C ARG A 84 -8.24 -5.87 -7.86
N ASP A 85 -9.10 -4.88 -7.61
CA ASP A 85 -9.30 -4.27 -6.30
C ASP A 85 -9.70 -5.38 -5.29
N GLY A 86 -8.80 -5.67 -4.34
CA GLY A 86 -9.00 -6.73 -3.33
C GLY A 86 -8.11 -7.96 -3.49
N GLU A 87 -7.88 -8.48 -4.71
CA GLU A 87 -7.10 -9.72 -4.90
C GLU A 87 -5.61 -9.52 -4.63
N ALA A 88 -5.01 -8.48 -5.20
CA ALA A 88 -3.61 -8.13 -4.91
C ALA A 88 -3.38 -7.72 -3.45
N ASN A 89 -4.39 -7.18 -2.78
CA ASN A 89 -4.33 -6.84 -1.35
C ASN A 89 -4.32 -8.12 -0.50
N ALA A 90 -5.23 -9.05 -0.80
CA ALA A 90 -5.31 -10.32 -0.10
C ALA A 90 -4.03 -11.15 -0.26
N ALA A 91 -3.48 -11.21 -1.47
CA ALA A 91 -2.24 -11.92 -1.77
C ALA A 91 -1.02 -11.25 -1.11
N LEU A 92 -0.96 -9.90 -1.08
CA LEU A 92 0.10 -9.19 -0.37
C LEU A 92 0.07 -9.49 1.14
N LEU A 93 -1.11 -9.40 1.76
CA LEU A 93 -1.25 -9.70 3.19
C LEU A 93 -0.86 -11.14 3.50
N ASP A 94 -1.25 -12.08 2.64
CA ASP A 94 -0.91 -13.49 2.76
C ASP A 94 0.60 -13.73 2.65
N TYR A 95 1.22 -13.15 1.62
CA TYR A 95 2.65 -13.24 1.36
C TYR A 95 3.47 -12.65 2.53
N ILE A 96 3.11 -11.47 3.01
CA ILE A 96 3.79 -10.83 4.14
C ILE A 96 3.59 -11.62 5.43
N SER A 97 2.38 -12.14 5.68
CA SER A 97 2.14 -13.00 6.84
C SER A 97 2.99 -14.27 6.82
N SER A 98 3.19 -14.85 5.63
CA SER A 98 4.02 -16.04 5.42
C SER A 98 5.50 -15.77 5.62
N ILE A 99 6.02 -14.63 5.13
CA ILE A 99 7.41 -14.20 5.33
C ILE A 99 7.72 -13.99 6.82
N LEU A 100 6.83 -13.24 7.49
CA LEU A 100 7.02 -12.86 8.89
C LEU A 100 6.65 -14.00 9.86
N GLY A 101 5.94 -15.03 9.41
CA GLY A 101 5.43 -16.10 10.26
C GLY A 101 4.36 -15.63 11.25
N VAL A 102 3.61 -14.58 10.89
CA VAL A 102 2.59 -13.96 11.76
C VAL A 102 1.18 -14.34 11.31
N LYS A 103 0.19 -14.12 12.18
CA LYS A 103 -1.20 -14.42 11.82
C LYS A 103 -1.70 -13.40 10.81
N ARG A 104 -2.48 -13.82 9.81
CA ARG A 104 -3.13 -12.91 8.84
C ARG A 104 -3.92 -11.77 9.50
N ARG A 105 -4.49 -11.98 10.70
CA ARG A 105 -5.18 -10.94 11.49
C ARG A 105 -4.26 -9.82 12.01
N GLN A 106 -2.98 -10.11 12.21
CA GLN A 106 -1.98 -9.14 12.67
C GLN A 106 -1.50 -8.28 11.51
N VAL A 107 -1.67 -8.72 10.26
CA VAL A 107 -1.24 -7.99 9.07
C VAL A 107 -2.44 -7.29 8.46
N SER A 108 -2.36 -5.98 8.27
CA SER A 108 -3.42 -5.17 7.68
C SER A 108 -2.86 -4.09 6.79
N ILE A 109 -3.63 -3.62 5.80
CA ILE A 109 -3.21 -2.46 4.99
C ILE A 109 -3.65 -1.20 5.72
N GLY A 110 -2.69 -0.43 6.25
CA GLY A 110 -2.93 0.85 6.90
C GLY A 110 -3.15 1.99 5.90
N SER A 111 -2.50 1.93 4.73
CA SER A 111 -2.67 2.93 3.67
C SER A 111 -2.33 2.38 2.29
N GLY A 112 -2.77 3.05 1.23
CA GLY A 112 -2.42 2.70 -0.14
C GLY A 112 -3.18 1.51 -0.73
N SER A 113 -4.34 1.14 -0.18
CA SER A 113 -5.17 0.03 -0.67
C SER A 113 -5.59 0.13 -2.15
N LYS A 114 -5.60 1.34 -2.72
CA LYS A 114 -5.82 1.64 -4.15
C LYS A 114 -4.57 2.09 -4.90
N SER A 115 -3.42 2.15 -4.23
CA SER A 115 -2.14 2.60 -4.80
C SER A 115 -1.17 1.44 -5.00
N ARG A 116 -0.15 1.66 -5.84
CA ARG A 116 0.97 0.73 -6.00
C ARG A 116 1.86 0.73 -4.75
N GLU A 117 1.95 1.87 -4.08
CA GLU A 117 2.55 2.01 -2.76
C GLU A 117 1.52 1.71 -1.69
N LYS A 118 1.86 0.78 -0.80
CA LYS A 118 1.01 0.27 0.26
C LYS A 118 1.77 0.36 1.57
N VAL A 119 1.08 0.71 2.64
CA VAL A 119 1.63 0.65 3.98
C VAL A 119 0.94 -0.51 4.69
N VAL A 120 1.70 -1.56 4.97
CA VAL A 120 1.22 -2.73 5.71
C VAL A 120 1.57 -2.54 7.18
N LEU A 121 0.55 -2.61 8.03
CA LEU A 121 0.68 -2.59 9.47
C LEU A 121 0.71 -4.02 9.96
N VAL A 122 1.70 -4.33 10.79
CA VAL A 122 1.83 -5.62 11.46
C VAL A 122 1.74 -5.36 12.97
N GLU A 123 0.71 -5.89 13.60
CA GLU A 123 0.48 -5.76 15.04
C GLU A 123 1.17 -6.87 15.83
N ASP A 124 1.49 -6.58 17.09
CA ASP A 124 2.10 -7.53 18.03
C ASP A 124 3.49 -8.03 17.59
N VAL A 125 4.23 -7.18 16.87
CA VAL A 125 5.58 -7.49 16.38
C VAL A 125 6.56 -6.36 16.66
N SER A 126 7.82 -6.74 16.85
CA SER A 126 8.93 -5.79 16.98
C SER A 126 9.51 -5.47 15.60
N LEU A 127 10.04 -4.24 15.45
CA LEU A 127 10.74 -3.83 14.23
C LEU A 127 11.92 -4.78 13.95
N GLN A 128 12.63 -5.21 15.01
CA GLN A 128 13.74 -6.17 14.90
C GLN A 128 13.30 -7.50 14.26
N ASN A 129 12.18 -8.09 14.67
CA ASN A 129 11.69 -9.35 14.10
C ASN A 129 11.32 -9.19 12.62
N VAL A 130 10.67 -8.07 12.27
CA VAL A 130 10.30 -7.76 10.90
C VAL A 130 11.55 -7.61 10.03
N PHE A 131 12.53 -6.86 10.51
CA PHE A 131 13.82 -6.69 9.84
C PHE A 131 14.54 -8.01 9.61
N ASP A 132 14.66 -8.84 10.65
CA ASP A 132 15.34 -10.15 10.58
C ASP A 132 14.65 -11.09 9.58
N ALA A 133 13.32 -11.16 9.60
CA ALA A 133 12.55 -11.98 8.67
C ALA A 133 12.74 -11.53 7.20
N LEU A 134 12.72 -10.22 6.95
CA LEU A 134 12.93 -9.68 5.60
C LEU A 134 14.38 -9.87 5.12
N ASP A 135 15.36 -9.58 5.97
CA ASP A 135 16.79 -9.79 5.68
C ASP A 135 17.09 -11.26 5.37
N LYS A 136 16.49 -12.18 6.12
CA LYS A 136 16.59 -13.62 5.87
C LYS A 136 16.01 -14.02 4.50
N VAL A 137 14.84 -13.49 4.13
CA VAL A 137 14.23 -13.80 2.82
C VAL A 137 15.07 -13.25 1.68
N CYS A 138 15.58 -12.02 1.80
CA CYS A 138 16.44 -11.42 0.78
C CYS A 138 17.79 -12.13 0.62
N LYS A 139 18.37 -12.68 1.68
CA LYS A 139 19.64 -13.42 1.63
C LYS A 139 19.52 -14.86 1.11
N CYS A 140 18.31 -15.42 1.11
CA CYS A 140 18.05 -16.79 0.66
C CYS A 140 17.54 -16.88 -0.79
N GLN A 141 17.47 -15.76 -1.52
CA GLN A 141 16.96 -15.69 -2.89
C GLN A 141 18.09 -15.55 -3.92
#